data_AF-A0A1M6F756-F1
#
_entry.id   AF-A0A1M6F756-F1
#
_cell.length_a   1.000
_cell.length_b   1.000
_cell.length_c   1.000
_cell.angle_alpha   90.00
_cell.angle_beta   90.00
_cell.angle_gamma   90.00
#
_symmetry.space_group_name_H-M   'P 1'
#
loop_
_entity.id
_entity.type
_entity.pdbx_description
1 polymer ?
#
loop_
_entity_poly.entity_id
_entity_poly.type
_entity_poly.pdbx_seq_one_letter_code
_entity_poly.pdbx_strand_id
1 'polypeptide(L)'
;MVKIRLQRHGKKGKPFYHIVVADSRAKRDGRFIEKLGTYNPITNPATIELNVDSAVQWLNNGAQPTDTARAILSYKGALYKKHLLGGVAKGAFDEAEAEKRFNAWLEEKEGKIKGKTEGLAKAKADAKAAALEAEQKVNSDRKAAQDAVRAEAEAAKKAEEEAARAEEEAAKKAEEAAEAESSEEKTEETAAEEAPQAEDKAEEPKAEEEPAKEEAAEEPKAEVETEEKSTVEKIAEGIGSAAAAVTKAVENVVDAVTGGNDEEKAEGEEKKEEA
;
A
#
# COMPACT_ATOMS: atom_id res chain seq x y z
N MET A 1 29.50 -22.34 22.49
CA MET A 1 28.18 -23.01 22.44
C MET A 1 27.62 -22.88 21.03
N VAL A 2 26.92 -23.90 20.53
CA VAL A 2 26.25 -23.81 19.23
C VAL A 2 24.97 -22.99 19.34
N LYS A 3 24.80 -22.01 18.45
CA LYS A 3 23.63 -21.13 18.39
C LYS A 3 22.98 -21.17 17.02
N ILE A 4 21.65 -21.07 17.01
CA ILE A 4 20.88 -20.80 15.80
C ILE A 4 20.73 -19.29 15.68
N ARG A 5 21.31 -18.72 14.63
CA ARG A 5 21.41 -17.26 14.43
C ARG A 5 21.10 -16.87 12.99
N LEU A 6 20.82 -15.58 12.82
CA LEU A 6 20.59 -14.98 11.52
C LEU A 6 21.90 -14.41 10.97
N GLN A 7 22.26 -14.83 9.77
CA GLN A 7 23.39 -14.30 9.02
C GLN A 7 22.87 -13.29 8.00
N ARG A 8 23.40 -12.06 8.02
CA ARG A 8 22.92 -11.00 7.14
C ARG A 8 23.55 -11.16 5.75
N HIS A 9 22.68 -11.30 4.78
CA HIS A 9 22.95 -11.24 3.36
C HIS A 9 22.13 -10.09 2.74
N GLY A 10 22.34 -9.87 1.45
CA GLY A 10 21.65 -8.82 0.71
C GLY A 10 22.34 -7.46 0.78
N LYS A 11 21.70 -6.47 0.15
CA LYS A 11 22.26 -5.14 -0.09
C LYS A 11 21.89 -4.14 1.00
N LYS A 12 22.48 -2.94 0.93
CA LYS A 12 22.05 -1.81 1.77
C LYS A 12 20.55 -1.53 1.53
N GLY A 13 19.78 -1.32 2.59
CA GLY A 13 18.33 -1.09 2.53
C GLY A 13 17.45 -2.31 2.20
N LYS A 14 18.02 -3.42 1.72
CA LYS A 14 17.27 -4.66 1.46
C LYS A 14 17.95 -5.86 2.15
N PRO A 15 17.71 -6.05 3.47
CA PRO A 15 18.30 -7.16 4.21
C PRO A 15 17.64 -8.50 3.83
N PHE A 16 18.46 -9.53 3.70
CA PHE A 16 18.04 -10.92 3.53
C PHE A 16 18.80 -11.77 4.56
N TYR A 17 18.14 -12.68 5.26
CA TYR A 17 18.81 -13.44 6.33
C TYR A 17 18.84 -14.93 6.00
N HIS A 18 20.00 -15.55 6.25
CA HIS A 18 20.08 -17.01 6.31
C HIS A 18 19.95 -17.45 7.76
N ILE A 19 19.13 -18.46 8.01
CA ILE A 19 18.99 -19.10 9.32
C ILE A 19 20.07 -20.17 9.37
N VAL A 20 21.09 -19.97 10.21
CA VAL A 20 22.28 -20.83 10.24
C VAL A 20 22.57 -21.31 11.66
N VAL A 21 23.14 -22.51 11.73
CA VAL A 21 23.71 -23.08 12.95
C VAL A 21 25.21 -22.79 12.96
N ALA A 22 25.71 -22.13 14.00
CA ALA A 22 27.12 -21.80 14.10
C ALA A 22 27.58 -21.77 15.57
N ASP A 23 28.89 -21.88 15.81
CA ASP A 23 29.44 -21.58 17.14
C ASP A 23 29.22 -20.09 17.47
N SER A 24 28.77 -19.83 18.68
CA SER A 24 28.73 -18.51 19.32
C SER A 24 29.93 -17.60 19.07
N ARG A 25 31.15 -18.15 18.99
CA ARG A 25 32.40 -17.38 18.81
C ARG A 25 32.69 -17.00 17.36
N ALA A 26 32.04 -17.64 16.39
CA ALA A 26 32.24 -17.33 14.99
C ALA A 26 31.70 -15.93 14.66
N LYS A 27 32.33 -15.22 13.71
CA LYS A 27 31.84 -13.92 13.18
C LYS A 27 30.40 -14.06 12.66
N ARG A 28 29.59 -12.99 12.71
CA ARG A 28 28.17 -13.00 12.26
C ARG A 28 28.01 -13.62 10.87
N ASP A 29 28.80 -13.12 9.91
CA ASP A 29 28.76 -13.56 8.51
C ASP A 29 29.93 -14.48 8.14
N GLY A 30 30.49 -15.18 9.14
CA GLY A 30 31.61 -16.10 8.95
C GLY A 30 31.18 -17.54 8.65
N ARG A 31 32.06 -18.49 8.98
CA ARG A 31 31.82 -19.93 8.83
C ARG A 31 30.64 -20.38 9.70
N PHE A 32 29.73 -21.14 9.11
CA PHE A 32 28.64 -21.84 9.78
C PHE A 32 28.79 -23.36 9.62
N ILE A 33 28.03 -24.12 10.39
CA ILE A 33 27.99 -25.59 10.38
C ILE A 33 26.97 -26.05 9.33
N GLU A 34 25.72 -25.62 9.47
CA GLU A 34 24.61 -25.97 8.58
C GLU A 34 23.69 -24.76 8.35
N LYS A 35 23.13 -24.65 7.14
CA LYS A 35 22.09 -23.68 6.80
C LYS A 35 20.73 -24.37 6.92
N LEU A 36 19.89 -23.90 7.86
CA LEU A 36 18.54 -24.44 8.09
C LEU A 36 17.50 -23.83 7.16
N GLY A 37 17.74 -22.61 6.67
CA GLY A 37 16.72 -21.89 5.92
C GLY A 37 17.06 -20.45 5.57
N THR A 38 16.04 -19.72 5.12
CA THR A 38 16.09 -18.31 4.73
C THR A 38 14.94 -17.52 5.35
N TYR A 39 15.17 -16.23 5.55
CA TYR A 39 14.20 -15.29 6.08
C TYR A 39 14.29 -13.95 5.33
N ASN A 40 13.19 -13.56 4.72
CA ASN A 40 13.02 -12.29 4.04
C ASN A 40 11.98 -11.42 4.79
N PRO A 41 12.40 -10.37 5.51
CA PRO A 41 11.49 -9.47 6.21
C PRO A 41 10.86 -8.39 5.32
N ILE A 42 11.31 -8.25 4.06
CA ILE A 42 10.85 -7.18 3.17
C ILE A 42 9.48 -7.52 2.57
N THR A 43 9.21 -8.81 2.38
CA THR A 43 7.92 -9.27 1.87
C THR A 43 6.86 -9.16 2.96
N ASN A 44 5.62 -8.82 2.56
CA ASN A 44 4.47 -8.82 3.47
C ASN A 44 3.41 -9.78 2.91
N PRO A 45 3.13 -10.90 3.57
CA PRO A 45 3.77 -11.41 4.80
C PRO A 45 5.23 -11.86 4.58
N ALA A 46 6.02 -11.88 5.65
CA ALA A 46 7.45 -12.20 5.58
C ALA A 46 7.68 -13.64 5.10
N THR A 47 8.52 -13.79 4.07
CA THR A 47 8.81 -15.10 3.47
C THR A 47 9.84 -15.82 4.33
N ILE A 48 9.47 -17.00 4.83
CA ILE A 48 10.32 -17.85 5.65
C ILE A 48 10.33 -19.24 5.03
N GLU A 49 11.52 -19.72 4.68
CA GLU A 49 11.78 -21.09 4.25
C GLU A 49 12.64 -21.75 5.32
N LEU A 50 12.17 -22.85 5.90
CA LEU A 50 12.85 -23.52 7.00
C LEU A 50 12.74 -25.03 6.81
N ASN A 51 13.86 -25.74 6.89
CA ASN A 51 13.86 -27.18 7.12
C ASN A 51 13.57 -27.45 8.60
N VAL A 52 12.33 -27.87 8.88
CA VAL A 52 11.83 -28.09 10.24
C VAL A 52 12.54 -29.27 10.90
N ASP A 53 12.82 -30.34 10.16
CA ASP A 53 13.42 -31.56 10.71
C ASP A 53 14.87 -31.34 11.15
N SER A 54 15.68 -30.72 10.28
CA SER A 54 17.05 -30.31 10.65
C SER A 54 17.03 -29.37 11.85
N ALA A 55 16.12 -28.40 11.88
CA ALA A 55 16.02 -27.45 13.00
C ALA A 55 15.71 -28.16 14.32
N VAL A 56 14.77 -29.11 14.32
CA VAL A 56 14.43 -29.93 15.48
C VAL A 56 15.61 -30.77 15.95
N GLN A 57 16.34 -31.40 15.03
CA GLN A 57 17.54 -32.17 15.35
C GLN A 57 18.58 -31.31 16.09
N TRP A 58 18.88 -30.12 15.56
CA TRP A 58 19.82 -29.20 16.21
C TRP A 58 19.34 -28.69 17.56
N LEU A 59 18.04 -28.44 17.71
CA LEU A 59 17.44 -28.04 18.98
C LEU A 59 17.48 -29.17 20.02
N ASN A 60 17.39 -30.42 19.60
CA ASN A 60 17.55 -31.60 20.47
C ASN A 60 19.02 -31.80 20.88
N ASN A 61 19.95 -31.50 19.97
CA ASN A 61 21.40 -31.47 20.26
C ASN A 61 21.84 -30.29 21.16
N GLY A 62 20.89 -29.47 21.64
CA GLY A 62 21.15 -28.38 22.59
C GLY A 62 21.54 -27.04 21.95
N ALA A 63 21.34 -26.86 20.63
CA ALA A 63 21.55 -25.57 20.00
C ALA A 63 20.60 -24.50 20.59
N GLN A 64 21.15 -23.35 20.96
CA GLN A 64 20.35 -22.26 21.53
C GLN A 64 19.95 -21.25 20.46
N PRO A 65 18.65 -21.02 20.21
CA PRO A 65 18.22 -20.00 19.28
C PRO A 65 18.37 -18.60 19.87
N THR A 66 18.79 -17.66 19.01
CA THR A 66 18.69 -16.21 19.28
C THR A 66 17.23 -15.76 19.26
N ASP A 67 16.91 -14.58 19.80
CA ASP A 67 15.53 -14.14 20.01
C ASP A 67 14.68 -14.13 18.72
N THR A 68 15.13 -13.43 17.68
CA THR A 68 14.44 -13.41 16.38
C THR A 68 14.42 -14.79 15.73
N ALA A 69 15.49 -15.59 15.85
CA ALA A 69 15.49 -16.95 15.33
C ALA A 69 14.47 -17.83 16.07
N ARG A 70 14.30 -17.66 17.37
CA ARG A 70 13.28 -18.36 18.18
C ARG A 70 11.88 -17.99 17.70
N ALA A 71 11.62 -16.71 17.43
CA ALA A 71 10.34 -16.27 16.88
C ALA A 71 10.03 -16.94 15.52
N ILE A 72 11.02 -17.01 14.62
CA ILE A 72 10.88 -17.67 13.33
C ILE A 72 10.64 -19.18 13.49
N LEU A 73 11.40 -19.85 14.36
CA LEU A 73 11.24 -21.28 14.67
C LEU A 73 9.88 -21.59 15.31
N SER A 74 9.37 -20.69 16.15
CA SER A 74 8.03 -20.79 16.73
C SER A 74 6.96 -20.63 15.65
N TYR A 75 7.12 -19.65 14.77
CA TYR A 75 6.16 -19.34 13.72
C TYR A 75 6.02 -20.48 12.70
N LYS A 76 7.12 -21.15 12.34
CA LYS A 76 7.10 -22.32 11.45
C LYS A 76 6.89 -23.66 12.14
N GLY A 77 6.86 -23.69 13.47
CA GLY A 77 6.48 -24.87 14.24
C GLY A 77 7.63 -25.80 14.65
N ALA A 78 8.89 -25.46 14.39
CA ALA A 78 10.03 -26.28 14.82
C ALA A 78 10.09 -26.45 16.36
N LEU A 79 9.76 -25.39 17.11
CA LEU A 79 9.68 -25.49 18.57
C LEU A 79 8.50 -26.34 19.04
N TYR A 80 7.37 -26.28 18.33
CA TYR A 80 6.20 -27.06 18.64
C TYR A 80 6.44 -28.55 18.37
N LYS A 81 7.02 -28.90 17.20
CA LYS A 81 7.45 -30.25 16.87
C LYS A 81 8.43 -30.80 17.91
N LYS A 82 9.43 -30.00 18.33
CA LYS A 82 10.35 -30.39 19.42
C LYS A 82 9.61 -30.72 20.72
N HIS A 83 8.64 -29.88 21.12
CA HIS A 83 7.86 -30.12 22.34
C HIS A 83 7.07 -31.43 22.25
N LEU A 84 6.43 -31.69 21.11
CA LEU A 84 5.68 -32.93 20.88
C LEU A 84 6.58 -34.16 20.95
N LEU A 85 7.73 -34.15 20.27
CA LEU A 85 8.71 -35.24 20.34
C LEU A 85 9.26 -35.44 21.76
N GLY A 86 9.37 -34.38 22.55
CA GLY A 86 9.69 -34.48 23.97
C GLY A 86 8.62 -35.20 24.80
N GLY A 87 7.35 -35.14 24.38
CA GLY A 87 6.26 -35.93 24.95
C GLY A 87 6.32 -37.40 24.54
N VAL A 88 6.62 -37.67 23.27
CA VAL A 88 6.84 -39.03 22.75
C VAL A 88 8.00 -39.72 23.47
N ALA A 89 9.13 -39.02 23.64
CA ALA A 89 10.30 -39.53 24.37
C ALA A 89 10.01 -39.85 25.85
N LYS A 90 8.99 -39.22 26.43
CA LYS A 90 8.51 -39.49 27.81
C LYS A 90 7.38 -40.54 27.85
N GLY A 91 6.93 -41.04 26.70
CA GLY A 91 5.85 -42.04 26.60
C GLY A 91 4.44 -41.48 26.78
N ALA A 92 4.23 -40.17 26.61
CA ALA A 92 2.91 -39.56 26.80
C ALA A 92 1.92 -39.83 25.65
N PHE A 93 2.41 -40.02 24.43
CA PHE A 93 1.66 -40.33 23.21
C PHE A 93 2.61 -40.93 22.16
N ASP A 94 2.06 -41.52 21.10
CA ASP A 94 2.85 -42.09 20.01
C ASP A 94 3.33 -41.03 19.00
N GLU A 95 4.27 -41.42 18.13
CA GLU A 95 4.83 -40.50 17.12
C GLU A 95 3.80 -40.10 16.06
N ALA A 96 2.85 -40.98 15.73
CA ALA A 96 1.81 -40.71 14.74
C ALA A 96 0.82 -39.63 15.22
N GLU A 97 0.45 -39.65 16.50
CA GLU A 97 -0.40 -38.67 17.15
C GLU A 97 0.32 -37.32 17.26
N ALA A 98 1.63 -37.34 17.53
CA ALA A 98 2.46 -36.15 17.49
C ALA A 98 2.42 -35.48 16.11
N GLU A 99 2.61 -36.26 15.03
CA GLU A 99 2.53 -35.75 13.66
C GLU A 99 1.12 -35.23 13.33
N LYS A 100 0.07 -35.93 13.75
CA LYS A 100 -1.31 -35.49 13.56
C LYS A 100 -1.57 -34.14 14.24
N ARG A 101 -1.15 -33.97 15.50
CA ARG A 101 -1.26 -32.70 16.23
C ARG A 101 -0.43 -31.59 15.59
N PHE A 102 0.74 -31.92 15.05
CA PHE A 102 1.60 -30.98 14.34
C PHE A 102 0.97 -30.52 13.02
N ASN A 103 0.43 -31.44 12.23
CA ASN A 103 -0.21 -31.13 10.95
C ASN A 103 -1.48 -30.31 11.13
N ALA A 104 -2.32 -30.64 12.11
CA ALA A 104 -3.51 -29.83 12.44
C ALA A 104 -3.13 -28.39 12.82
N TRP A 105 -2.04 -28.22 13.58
CA TRP A 105 -1.51 -26.90 13.91
C TRP A 105 -0.98 -26.16 12.67
N LEU A 106 -0.30 -26.85 11.75
CA LEU A 106 0.16 -26.26 10.50
C LEU A 106 -1.00 -25.75 9.64
N GLU A 107 -2.06 -26.55 9.48
CA GLU A 107 -3.25 -26.16 8.74
C GLU A 107 -3.92 -24.91 9.33
N GLU A 108 -4.04 -24.84 10.66
CA GLU A 108 -4.56 -23.66 11.35
C GLU A 108 -3.69 -22.41 11.06
N LYS A 109 -2.36 -22.55 11.12
CA LYS A 109 -1.43 -21.44 10.84
C LYS A 109 -1.47 -21.03 9.38
N GLU A 110 -1.50 -21.97 8.46
CA GLU A 110 -1.63 -21.70 7.03
C GLU A 110 -2.95 -20.99 6.72
N GLY A 111 -4.06 -21.38 7.35
CA GLY A 111 -5.33 -20.67 7.26
C GLY A 111 -5.22 -19.20 7.68
N LYS A 112 -4.55 -18.91 8.81
CA LYS A 112 -4.31 -17.53 9.27
C LYS A 112 -3.41 -16.74 8.32
N ILE A 113 -2.44 -17.39 7.69
CA ILE A 113 -1.55 -16.76 6.70
C ILE A 113 -2.35 -16.44 5.44
N LYS A 114 -3.12 -17.40 4.92
CA LYS A 114 -3.99 -17.24 3.75
C LYS A 114 -4.96 -16.08 3.93
N GLY A 115 -5.66 -16.03 5.08
CA GLY A 115 -6.55 -14.91 5.40
C GLY A 115 -5.84 -13.54 5.41
N LYS A 116 -4.60 -13.45 5.93
CA LYS A 116 -3.81 -12.21 5.86
C LYS A 116 -3.40 -11.86 4.44
N THR A 117 -2.99 -12.84 3.64
CA THR A 117 -2.60 -12.61 2.24
C THR A 117 -3.78 -12.15 1.39
N GLU A 118 -4.96 -12.75 1.59
CA GLU A 118 -6.19 -12.37 0.91
C GLU A 118 -6.65 -10.97 1.32
N GLY A 119 -6.60 -10.65 2.62
CA GLY A 119 -6.91 -9.30 3.10
C GLY A 119 -5.97 -8.23 2.54
N LEU A 120 -4.66 -8.51 2.48
CA LEU A 120 -3.67 -7.62 1.85
C LEU A 120 -3.88 -7.49 0.34
N ALA A 121 -4.25 -8.57 -0.34
CA ALA A 121 -4.53 -8.55 -1.77
C ALA A 121 -5.78 -7.70 -2.07
N LYS A 122 -6.85 -7.86 -1.28
CA LYS A 122 -8.08 -7.07 -1.39
C LYS A 122 -7.78 -5.58 -1.14
N ALA A 123 -7.10 -5.24 -0.05
CA ALA A 123 -6.73 -3.86 0.25
C ALA A 123 -5.90 -3.20 -0.86
N LYS A 124 -4.96 -3.95 -1.48
CA LYS A 124 -4.19 -3.46 -2.63
C LYS A 124 -5.06 -3.29 -3.88
N ALA A 125 -6.02 -4.19 -4.12
CA ALA A 125 -6.93 -4.09 -5.25
C ALA A 125 -7.85 -2.86 -5.10
N ASP A 126 -8.42 -2.66 -3.91
CA ASP A 126 -9.30 -1.53 -3.60
C ASP A 126 -8.53 -0.20 -3.70
N ALA A 127 -7.30 -0.14 -3.15
CA ALA A 127 -6.45 1.05 -3.27
C ALA A 127 -6.05 1.34 -4.74
N LYS A 128 -5.79 0.31 -5.55
CA LYS A 128 -5.47 0.47 -6.97
C LYS A 128 -6.69 0.93 -7.77
N ALA A 129 -7.88 0.41 -7.46
CA ALA A 129 -9.12 0.83 -8.10
C ALA A 129 -9.42 2.31 -7.79
N ALA A 130 -9.33 2.71 -6.53
CA ALA A 130 -9.52 4.11 -6.12
C ALA A 130 -8.48 5.05 -6.77
N ALA A 131 -7.22 4.62 -6.87
CA ALA A 131 -6.19 5.41 -7.56
C ALA A 131 -6.48 5.56 -9.06
N LEU A 132 -6.95 4.49 -9.71
CA LEU A 132 -7.31 4.50 -11.13
C LEU A 132 -8.53 5.39 -11.41
N GLU A 133 -9.56 5.35 -10.54
CA GLU A 133 -10.73 6.24 -10.64
C GLU A 133 -10.33 7.71 -10.45
N ALA A 134 -9.45 7.99 -9.47
CA ALA A 134 -8.93 9.35 -9.26
C ALA A 134 -8.12 9.84 -10.47
N GLU A 135 -7.25 9.00 -11.04
CA GLU A 135 -6.50 9.33 -12.27
C GLU A 135 -7.43 9.54 -13.47
N GLN A 136 -8.46 8.71 -13.64
CA GLN A 136 -9.44 8.84 -14.72
C GLN A 136 -10.22 10.15 -14.62
N LYS A 137 -10.66 10.53 -13.42
CA LYS A 137 -11.35 11.81 -13.20
C LYS A 137 -10.44 13.00 -13.50
N VAL A 138 -9.20 13.00 -13.03
CA VAL A 138 -8.23 14.07 -13.32
C VAL A 138 -7.94 14.17 -14.82
N ASN A 139 -7.84 13.02 -15.51
CA ASN A 139 -7.60 12.99 -16.94
C ASN A 139 -8.82 13.49 -17.74
N SER A 140 -10.05 13.09 -17.37
CA SER A 140 -11.28 13.59 -17.99
C SER A 140 -11.44 15.10 -17.80
N ASP A 141 -11.18 15.60 -16.60
CA ASP A 141 -11.28 17.03 -16.27
C ASP A 141 -10.23 17.84 -17.06
N ARG A 142 -8.99 17.33 -17.18
CA ARG A 142 -7.94 17.95 -18.00
C ARG A 142 -8.30 17.97 -19.47
N LYS A 143 -8.85 16.88 -20.01
CA LYS A 143 -9.27 16.79 -21.40
C LYS A 143 -10.41 17.78 -21.70
N ALA A 144 -11.41 17.85 -20.83
CA ALA A 144 -12.51 18.80 -20.96
C ALA A 144 -12.01 20.27 -20.93
N ALA A 145 -11.05 20.58 -20.06
CA ALA A 145 -10.42 21.90 -20.02
C ALA A 145 -9.64 22.22 -21.32
N GLN A 146 -8.90 21.27 -21.87
CA GLN A 146 -8.21 21.42 -23.15
C GLN A 146 -9.18 21.61 -24.32
N ASP A 147 -10.26 20.83 -24.35
CA ASP A 147 -11.30 20.93 -25.37
C ASP A 147 -12.03 22.28 -25.29
N ALA A 148 -12.27 22.80 -24.08
CA ALA A 148 -12.84 24.14 -23.87
C ALA A 148 -11.91 25.26 -24.34
N VAL A 149 -10.63 25.23 -23.95
CA VAL A 149 -9.61 26.20 -24.41
C VAL A 149 -9.46 26.16 -25.94
N ARG A 150 -9.49 24.96 -26.53
CA ARG A 150 -9.43 24.81 -27.98
C ARG A 150 -10.68 25.37 -28.66
N ALA A 151 -11.87 25.13 -28.11
CA ALA A 151 -13.12 25.67 -28.64
C ALA A 151 -13.15 27.20 -28.57
N GLU A 152 -12.69 27.79 -27.48
CA GLU A 152 -12.53 29.24 -27.34
C GLU A 152 -11.52 29.81 -28.33
N ALA A 153 -10.37 29.14 -28.51
CA ALA A 153 -9.37 29.54 -29.50
C ALA A 153 -9.87 29.42 -30.95
N GLU A 154 -10.62 28.38 -31.28
CA GLU A 154 -11.25 28.21 -32.60
C GLU A 154 -12.38 29.23 -32.83
N ALA A 155 -13.14 29.60 -31.79
CA ALA A 155 -14.16 30.65 -31.87
C ALA A 155 -13.53 32.05 -32.04
N ALA A 156 -12.45 32.35 -31.31
CA ALA A 156 -11.71 33.60 -31.45
C ALA A 156 -11.12 33.76 -32.85
N LYS A 157 -10.52 32.69 -33.42
CA LYS A 157 -10.02 32.69 -34.80
C LYS A 157 -11.12 32.93 -35.83
N LYS A 158 -12.29 32.29 -35.67
CA LYS A 158 -13.43 32.52 -36.57
C LYS A 158 -13.98 33.94 -36.46
N ALA A 159 -14.05 34.51 -35.26
CA ALA A 159 -14.49 35.89 -35.05
C ALA A 159 -13.49 36.90 -35.65
N GLU A 160 -12.19 36.64 -35.55
CA GLU A 160 -11.14 37.44 -36.17
C GLU A 160 -11.18 37.34 -37.71
N GLU A 161 -11.38 36.15 -38.26
CA GLU A 161 -11.54 35.92 -39.70
C GLU A 161 -12.83 36.56 -40.25
N GLU A 162 -13.92 36.54 -39.49
CA GLU A 162 -15.20 37.18 -39.84
C GLU A 162 -15.10 38.72 -39.73
N ALA A 163 -14.39 39.24 -38.74
CA ALA A 163 -14.09 40.67 -38.61
C ALA A 163 -13.19 41.18 -39.75
N ALA A 164 -12.13 40.44 -40.08
CA ALA A 164 -11.25 40.77 -41.21
C ALA A 164 -12.01 40.74 -42.55
N ARG A 165 -12.92 39.78 -42.73
CA ARG A 165 -13.76 39.69 -43.93
C ARG A 165 -14.78 40.83 -44.02
N ALA A 166 -15.34 41.28 -42.89
CA ALA A 166 -16.25 42.43 -42.84
C ALA A 166 -15.53 43.77 -43.11
N GLU A 167 -14.28 43.90 -42.65
CA GLU A 167 -13.43 45.06 -42.89
C GLU A 167 -12.98 45.15 -44.36
N GLU A 168 -12.66 44.00 -44.98
CA GLU A 168 -12.38 43.89 -46.42
C GLU A 168 -13.61 44.23 -47.28
N GLU A 169 -14.82 43.83 -46.86
CA GLU A 169 -16.07 44.13 -47.56
C GLU A 169 -16.48 45.61 -47.41
N ALA A 170 -16.18 46.24 -46.27
CA ALA A 170 -16.38 47.67 -46.05
C ALA A 170 -15.38 48.52 -46.85
N ALA A 171 -14.12 48.08 -46.97
CA ALA A 171 -13.12 48.74 -47.81
C ALA A 171 -13.51 48.71 -49.30
N LYS A 172 -14.01 47.58 -49.81
CA LYS A 172 -14.51 47.46 -51.19
C LYS A 172 -15.72 48.36 -51.48
N LYS A 173 -16.63 48.54 -50.51
CA LYS A 173 -17.76 49.47 -50.62
C LYS A 173 -17.38 50.94 -50.57
N ALA A 174 -16.30 51.29 -49.85
CA ALA A 174 -15.75 52.65 -49.83
C ALA A 174 -15.01 52.98 -51.14
N GLU A 175 -14.37 52.00 -51.77
CA GLU A 175 -13.74 52.12 -53.08
C GLU A 175 -14.79 52.27 -54.21
N GLU A 176 -15.91 51.54 -54.16
CA GLU A 176 -17.03 51.67 -55.10
C GLU A 176 -17.79 53.02 -54.95
N ALA A 177 -17.74 53.66 -53.78
CA ALA A 177 -18.26 55.01 -53.56
C ALA A 177 -17.30 56.11 -54.04
N ALA A 178 -16.00 55.83 -54.11
CA ALA A 178 -15.00 56.74 -54.68
C ALA A 178 -14.97 56.67 -56.23
N GLU A 179 -15.40 55.55 -56.83
CA GLU A 179 -15.49 55.38 -58.29
C GLU A 179 -16.71 56.06 -58.94
N ALA A 180 -17.60 56.69 -58.15
CA ALA A 180 -18.70 57.53 -58.65
C ALA A 180 -18.29 59.00 -58.89
N GLU A 181 -17.11 59.44 -58.43
CA GLU A 181 -16.56 60.79 -58.63
C GLU A 181 -15.11 60.74 -59.14
N SER A 182 -14.80 59.98 -60.19
CA SER A 182 -13.54 60.19 -60.95
C SER A 182 -13.54 59.42 -62.26
N SER A 183 -14.32 59.88 -63.23
CA SER A 183 -14.12 59.51 -64.64
C SER A 183 -14.04 60.75 -65.53
N GLU A 184 -13.00 61.57 -65.34
CA GLU A 184 -12.46 62.35 -66.45
C GLU A 184 -10.98 62.74 -66.20
N GLU A 185 -10.15 62.39 -67.20
CA GLU A 185 -8.93 63.08 -67.64
C GLU A 185 -7.53 62.73 -67.05
N LYS A 186 -6.91 61.70 -67.67
CA LYS A 186 -5.72 61.74 -68.57
C LYS A 186 -4.37 62.40 -68.15
N THR A 187 -3.29 61.60 -68.33
CA THR A 187 -1.88 61.92 -68.75
C THR A 187 -0.98 62.69 -67.76
N GLU A 188 0.33 62.47 -67.58
CA GLU A 188 1.41 61.83 -68.35
C GLU A 188 2.67 61.60 -67.45
N GLU A 189 3.33 60.45 -67.64
CA GLU A 189 4.78 60.15 -67.62
C GLU A 189 5.83 61.00 -66.84
N THR A 190 6.72 60.37 -66.04
CA THR A 190 8.18 60.13 -66.38
C THR A 190 9.07 59.65 -65.22
N ALA A 191 9.92 58.67 -65.58
CA ALA A 191 11.33 58.43 -65.22
C ALA A 191 11.79 57.97 -63.81
N ALA A 192 12.12 56.67 -63.76
CA ALA A 192 13.39 56.00 -63.37
C ALA A 192 14.39 56.64 -62.38
N GLU A 193 14.86 55.85 -61.39
CA GLU A 193 16.28 55.52 -61.04
C GLU A 193 16.28 54.56 -59.82
N GLU A 194 16.58 53.27 -59.99
CA GLU A 194 17.83 52.55 -59.65
C GLU A 194 18.03 52.16 -58.16
N ALA A 195 18.44 50.89 -57.98
CA ALA A 195 18.62 50.07 -56.79
C ALA A 195 19.87 50.49 -55.95
N PRO A 196 20.40 49.75 -54.94
CA PRO A 196 20.03 48.42 -54.43
C PRO A 196 20.11 48.21 -52.89
N GLN A 197 19.82 46.95 -52.52
CA GLN A 197 19.97 46.28 -51.23
C GLN A 197 21.39 46.36 -50.61
N ALA A 198 21.47 46.16 -49.28
CA ALA A 198 22.59 45.49 -48.65
C ALA A 198 22.15 44.73 -47.38
N GLU A 199 22.48 43.45 -47.36
CA GLU A 199 22.43 42.48 -46.25
C GLU A 199 23.70 42.59 -45.36
N ASP A 200 23.62 42.21 -44.08
CA ASP A 200 24.63 41.51 -43.23
C ASP A 200 24.04 41.46 -41.80
N LYS A 201 23.70 40.36 -41.11
CA LYS A 201 24.32 39.08 -40.73
C LYS A 201 25.24 39.14 -39.48
N ALA A 202 24.96 38.19 -38.56
CA ALA A 202 25.76 37.70 -37.41
C ALA A 202 25.89 38.65 -36.19
N GLU A 203 26.00 38.22 -34.92
CA GLU A 203 26.25 36.94 -34.24
C GLU A 203 25.87 37.07 -32.74
N GLU A 204 25.61 35.95 -32.05
CA GLU A 204 25.51 35.86 -30.56
C GLU A 204 26.85 36.20 -29.87
N PRO A 205 26.90 36.38 -28.52
CA PRO A 205 27.22 35.23 -27.67
C PRO A 205 26.60 35.20 -26.27
N LYS A 206 26.84 34.03 -25.65
CA LYS A 206 26.38 33.37 -24.42
C LYS A 206 27.29 33.66 -23.20
N ALA A 207 26.77 33.59 -21.97
CA ALA A 207 27.43 33.18 -20.69
C ALA A 207 26.32 33.01 -19.61
N GLU A 208 26.04 31.89 -18.93
CA GLU A 208 26.76 31.15 -17.84
C GLU A 208 27.29 32.07 -16.73
N GLU A 209 27.14 31.87 -15.41
CA GLU A 209 26.96 30.70 -14.52
C GLU A 209 26.59 31.24 -13.09
N GLU A 210 25.61 30.69 -12.34
CA GLU A 210 25.75 29.80 -11.14
C GLU A 210 25.59 30.48 -9.73
N PRO A 211 25.36 29.73 -8.61
CA PRO A 211 24.27 29.97 -7.65
C PRO A 211 24.72 30.16 -6.18
N ALA A 212 23.79 30.35 -5.24
CA ALA A 212 24.09 30.42 -3.80
C ALA A 212 23.08 29.66 -2.90
N LYS A 213 23.65 28.76 -2.09
CA LYS A 213 23.34 28.23 -0.72
C LYS A 213 22.01 28.59 -0.03
N GLU A 214 21.26 27.63 0.53
CA GLU A 214 21.46 26.85 1.79
C GLU A 214 21.14 27.65 3.07
N GLU A 215 19.98 27.39 3.70
CA GLU A 215 19.86 27.46 5.16
C GLU A 215 18.77 26.50 5.68
N ALA A 216 19.10 25.85 6.80
CA ALA A 216 18.32 24.86 7.51
C ALA A 216 17.29 25.52 8.45
N ALA A 217 16.14 24.88 8.64
CA ALA A 217 15.19 25.20 9.69
C ALA A 217 14.73 23.94 10.42
N GLU A 218 14.62 24.12 11.72
CA GLU A 218 14.60 23.19 12.85
C GLU A 218 13.21 22.58 13.11
N GLU A 219 13.18 21.38 13.71
CA GLU A 219 11.97 20.70 14.21
C GLU A 219 11.28 21.50 15.33
N PRO A 220 9.95 21.36 15.50
CA PRO A 220 9.39 21.31 16.84
C PRO A 220 8.70 19.97 17.11
N LYS A 221 9.33 19.15 17.97
CA LYS A 221 8.69 18.09 18.75
C LYS A 221 8.33 18.68 20.12
N ALA A 222 7.05 18.92 20.39
CA ALA A 222 6.42 18.87 21.72
C ALA A 222 4.99 19.42 21.62
N GLU A 223 4.01 18.59 21.30
CA GLU A 223 2.56 18.89 21.53
C GLU A 223 1.64 17.67 21.31
N VAL A 224 2.13 16.56 20.74
CA VAL A 224 1.28 15.40 20.36
C VAL A 224 1.01 14.40 21.52
N GLU A 225 1.79 14.40 22.60
CA GLU A 225 1.67 13.38 23.66
C GLU A 225 0.45 13.53 24.60
N THR A 226 -0.22 14.69 24.60
CA THR A 226 -1.39 14.92 25.48
C THR A 226 -2.71 14.45 24.87
N GLU A 227 -2.83 14.40 23.54
CA GLU A 227 -4.06 13.95 22.88
C GLU A 227 -4.17 12.42 22.74
N GLU A 228 -3.04 11.70 22.61
CA GLU A 228 -3.06 10.24 22.50
C GLU A 228 -3.58 9.56 23.78
N LYS A 229 -3.26 10.09 24.96
CA LYS A 229 -3.73 9.50 26.24
C LYS A 229 -5.24 9.62 26.41
N SER A 230 -5.83 10.77 26.04
CA SER A 230 -7.29 11.01 26.08
C SER A 230 -8.06 10.10 25.12
N THR A 231 -7.47 9.79 23.96
CA THR A 231 -8.11 8.93 22.95
C THR A 231 -8.07 7.45 23.35
N VAL A 232 -6.96 7.01 23.95
CA VAL A 232 -6.81 5.62 24.44
C VAL A 232 -7.75 5.33 25.62
N GLU A 233 -7.98 6.30 26.51
CA GLU A 233 -8.90 6.15 27.65
C GLU A 233 -10.36 6.02 27.21
N LYS A 234 -10.80 6.83 26.23
CA LYS A 234 -12.15 6.74 25.64
C LYS A 234 -12.39 5.42 24.89
N ILE A 235 -11.36 4.88 24.22
CA ILE A 235 -11.46 3.58 23.53
C ILE A 235 -11.58 2.44 24.56
N ALA A 236 -10.87 2.52 25.68
CA ALA A 236 -10.95 1.53 26.75
C ALA A 236 -12.33 1.48 27.42
N GLU A 237 -12.95 2.64 27.69
CA GLU A 237 -14.33 2.70 28.21
C GLU A 237 -15.36 2.14 27.23
N GLY A 238 -15.20 2.40 25.93
CA GLY A 238 -16.10 1.87 24.89
C GLY A 238 -16.07 0.34 24.77
N ILE A 239 -14.89 -0.27 24.91
CA ILE A 239 -14.72 -1.74 24.85
C ILE A 239 -15.35 -2.40 26.09
N GLY A 240 -15.25 -1.78 27.27
CA GLY A 240 -15.90 -2.27 28.49
C GLY A 240 -17.42 -2.29 28.39
N SER A 241 -18.01 -1.25 27.80
CA SER A 241 -19.47 -1.16 27.58
C SER A 241 -19.97 -2.22 26.59
N ALA A 242 -19.22 -2.46 25.50
CA ALA A 242 -19.57 -3.48 24.52
C ALA A 242 -19.48 -4.90 25.09
N ALA A 243 -18.48 -5.19 25.94
CA ALA A 243 -18.36 -6.48 26.62
C ALA A 243 -19.55 -6.76 27.54
N ALA A 244 -20.00 -5.75 28.31
CA ALA A 244 -21.16 -5.86 29.19
C ALA A 244 -22.46 -6.11 28.43
N ALA A 245 -22.65 -5.48 27.26
CA ALA A 245 -23.81 -5.69 26.41
C ALA A 245 -23.85 -7.10 25.81
N VAL A 246 -22.69 -7.65 25.42
CA VAL A 246 -22.60 -9.02 24.90
C VAL A 246 -22.87 -10.05 25.99
N THR A 247 -22.34 -9.88 27.21
CA THR A 247 -22.67 -10.79 28.32
C THR A 247 -24.15 -10.78 28.67
N LYS A 248 -24.79 -9.60 28.67
CA LYS A 248 -26.22 -9.49 28.94
C LYS A 248 -27.08 -10.11 27.82
N ALA A 249 -26.63 -10.00 26.57
CA ALA A 249 -27.30 -10.65 25.44
C ALA A 249 -27.19 -12.18 25.52
N VAL A 250 -26.03 -12.71 25.94
CA VAL A 250 -25.85 -14.15 26.17
C VAL A 250 -26.71 -14.64 27.33
N GLU A 251 -26.79 -13.88 28.42
CA GLU A 251 -27.62 -14.21 29.59
C GLU A 251 -29.12 -14.25 29.21
N ASN A 252 -29.62 -13.25 28.48
CA ASN A 252 -30.99 -13.25 27.97
C ASN A 252 -31.30 -14.42 27.01
N VAL A 253 -30.32 -14.85 26.21
CA VAL A 253 -30.48 -16.03 25.33
C VAL A 253 -30.48 -17.33 26.12
N VAL A 254 -29.67 -17.42 27.18
CA VAL A 254 -29.67 -18.56 28.09
C VAL A 254 -31.01 -18.63 28.84
N ASP A 255 -31.50 -17.52 29.39
CA ASP A 255 -32.80 -17.46 30.08
C ASP A 255 -33.97 -17.81 29.15
N ALA A 256 -33.91 -17.39 27.88
CA ALA A 256 -34.93 -17.77 26.88
C ALA A 256 -34.90 -19.26 26.52
N VAL A 257 -33.75 -19.93 26.65
CA VAL A 257 -33.59 -21.37 26.38
C VAL A 257 -33.94 -22.21 27.62
N THR A 258 -33.68 -21.72 28.83
CA THR A 258 -33.96 -22.46 30.08
C THR A 258 -35.36 -22.18 30.64
N GLY A 259 -35.96 -21.02 30.36
CA GLY A 259 -37.29 -20.65 30.84
C GLY A 259 -38.46 -21.44 30.25
N GLY A 260 -38.21 -22.29 29.23
CA GLY A 260 -39.23 -23.15 28.61
C GLY A 260 -39.41 -24.52 29.27
N ASN A 261 -38.62 -24.88 30.28
CA ASN A 261 -38.58 -26.25 30.83
C ASN A 261 -39.13 -26.41 32.25
N ASP A 262 -39.69 -25.34 32.85
CA ASP A 262 -40.28 -25.37 34.20
C ASP A 262 -41.81 -25.48 34.21
N GLU A 263 -42.51 -25.36 33.07
CA GLU A 263 -43.97 -25.63 33.01
C GLU A 263 -44.32 -27.13 32.82
N GLU A 264 -43.42 -27.97 32.28
CA GLU A 264 -43.72 -29.40 32.07
C GLU A 264 -43.47 -30.27 33.32
N LYS A 265 -42.90 -29.70 34.39
CA LYS A 265 -42.63 -30.42 35.64
C LYS A 265 -43.75 -30.29 36.68
N ALA A 266 -44.69 -29.37 36.50
CA ALA A 266 -45.83 -29.16 37.40
C ALA A 266 -47.04 -30.07 37.09
N GLU A 267 -47.25 -30.49 35.84
CA GLU A 267 -48.36 -31.39 35.48
C GLU A 267 -48.04 -32.89 35.68
N GLY A 268 -46.78 -33.23 35.94
CA GLY A 268 -46.34 -34.63 36.11
C GLY A 268 -46.54 -35.21 37.52
N GLU A 269 -46.85 -34.37 38.51
CA GLU A 269 -46.98 -34.80 39.92
C GLU A 269 -48.43 -34.99 40.38
N GLU A 270 -49.42 -34.46 39.65
CA GLU A 270 -50.85 -34.60 39.99
C GLU A 270 -51.50 -35.89 39.43
N LYS A 271 -50.82 -36.62 38.53
CA LYS A 271 -51.32 -37.90 37.97
C LYS A 271 -50.86 -39.16 38.70
N LYS A 272 -50.20 -39.03 39.85
CA LYS A 272 -49.76 -40.17 40.68
C LYS A 272 -50.58 -40.41 41.94
N GLU A 273 -51.63 -39.62 42.20
CA GLU A 273 -52.50 -39.78 43.36
C GLU A 273 -53.88 -40.40 43.03
N GLU A 274 -54.15 -40.69 41.75
CA GLU A 274 -55.42 -41.31 41.33
C GLU A 274 -55.20 -42.57 40.46
N ALA A 275 -54.39 -43.52 40.97
CA ALA A 275 -54.29 -44.89 40.46
C ALA A 275 -53.99 -45.89 41.58
#